data_AF-A0A9P1C2Z2-F1
#
_entry.id   AF-A0A9P1C2Z2-F1
#
_cell.length_a   1.000
_cell.length_b   1.000
_cell.length_c   1.000
_cell.angle_alpha   90.00
_cell.angle_beta   90.00
_cell.angle_gamma   90.00
#
_symmetry.space_group_name_H-M   'P 1'
#
loop_
_entity.id
_entity.type
_entity.pdbx_description
1 polymer ?
#
loop_
_entity_poly.entity_id
_entity_poly.type
_entity_poly.pdbx_seq_one_letter_code
_entity_poly.pdbx_strand_id
1 'polypeptide(L)'
;MALCGDILKSIQHVLHCLQCTLKIAPDALLYPSGHPRLVRELTRLTEKKKPPKPKEGPPPRWMETHKQLAATSNIAYPMDVPGFLNDSPWFQLLQQREKEAICFAEAFNKDRPDEQLIEFVDISQTVTRMAHSTRDSKVIPTVLPSAKLWCMSQHRWVLGSEMLRFQGLHVEEFDTAVEESESLLSDLAGNAFSAPCISAAILAVLGSVRYASDSEDEEMLTINSAFKAVGLLNRMAD
;
A
#
# COMPACT_ATOMS: atom_id res chain seq x y z
N MET A 1 -18.11 38.75 5.35
CA MET A 1 -17.54 38.10 4.14
C MET A 1 -16.02 38.27 3.98
N ALA A 2 -15.36 39.27 4.59
CA ALA A 2 -13.90 39.46 4.46
C ALA A 2 -13.03 38.35 5.06
N LEU A 3 -13.49 37.69 6.15
CA LEU A 3 -12.75 36.62 6.85
C LEU A 3 -12.44 35.38 5.99
N CYS A 4 -13.18 35.15 4.89
CA CYS A 4 -12.99 33.98 4.03
C CYS A 4 -11.76 34.14 3.11
N GLY A 5 -11.38 35.39 2.80
CA GLY A 5 -10.29 35.68 1.85
C GLY A 5 -8.89 35.36 2.40
N ASP A 6 -8.66 35.64 3.69
CA ASP A 6 -7.33 35.45 4.29
C ASP A 6 -7.02 33.99 4.60
N ILE A 7 -8.04 33.20 4.94
CA ILE A 7 -7.92 31.75 5.10
C ILE A 7 -7.54 31.10 3.77
N LEU A 8 -8.18 31.49 2.67
CA LEU A 8 -7.88 30.94 1.35
C LEU A 8 -6.46 31.29 0.88
N LYS A 9 -5.95 32.47 1.23
CA LYS A 9 -4.55 32.86 0.95
C LYS A 9 -3.55 32.05 1.78
N SER A 10 -3.82 31.85 3.08
CA SER A 10 -2.98 31.01 3.95
C SER A 10 -2.99 29.55 3.50
N ILE A 11 -4.15 29.02 3.12
CA ILE A 11 -4.29 27.67 2.55
C ILE A 11 -3.52 27.58 1.23
N GLN A 12 -3.57 28.58 0.34
CA GLN A 12 -2.79 28.58 -0.90
C GLN A 12 -1.28 28.51 -0.65
N HIS A 13 -0.77 29.21 0.35
CA HIS A 13 0.65 29.19 0.69
C HIS A 13 1.07 27.83 1.26
N VAL A 14 0.25 27.26 2.16
CA VAL A 14 0.46 25.91 2.70
C VAL A 14 0.37 24.87 1.59
N LEU A 15 -0.64 24.93 0.72
CA LEU A 15 -0.81 24.00 -0.40
C LEU A 15 0.40 24.02 -1.34
N HIS A 16 0.98 25.19 -1.62
CA HIS A 16 2.21 25.28 -2.42
C HIS A 16 3.40 24.59 -1.72
N CYS A 17 3.52 24.73 -0.40
CA CYS A 17 4.53 24.01 0.39
C CYS A 17 4.27 22.51 0.52
N LEU A 18 3.01 22.08 0.39
CA LEU A 18 2.59 20.67 0.41
C LEU A 18 2.65 20.00 -0.97
N GLN A 19 3.02 20.72 -2.02
CA GLN A 19 3.24 20.12 -3.34
C GLN A 19 4.46 19.20 -3.29
N CYS A 20 4.22 17.92 -3.04
CA CYS A 20 5.21 16.89 -3.20
C CYS A 20 5.30 16.50 -4.68
N THR A 21 6.34 16.96 -5.38
CA THR A 21 6.65 16.54 -6.76
C THR A 21 7.42 15.22 -6.81
N LEU A 22 7.59 14.55 -5.66
CA LEU A 22 8.38 13.33 -5.56
C LEU A 22 7.67 12.21 -6.32
N LYS A 23 8.21 11.87 -7.49
CA LYS A 23 7.82 10.70 -8.25
C LYS A 23 8.73 9.55 -7.83
N ILE A 24 8.30 8.80 -6.81
CA ILE A 24 8.95 7.52 -6.49
C ILE A 24 8.30 6.47 -7.38
N ALA A 25 9.09 5.87 -8.25
CA ALA A 25 8.64 4.72 -9.02
C ALA A 25 8.54 3.49 -8.08
N PRO A 26 7.48 2.65 -8.17
CA PRO A 26 7.28 1.54 -7.24
C PRO A 26 8.48 0.59 -7.10
N ASP A 27 9.23 0.39 -8.18
CA ASP A 27 10.45 -0.42 -8.23
C ASP A 27 11.57 0.12 -7.35
N ALA A 28 11.62 1.43 -7.10
CA ALA A 28 12.59 2.04 -6.19
C ALA A 28 12.31 1.71 -4.71
N LEU A 29 11.09 1.26 -4.39
CA LEU A 29 10.72 0.83 -3.03
C LEU A 29 11.01 -0.66 -2.78
N LEU A 30 11.31 -1.41 -3.85
CA LEU A 30 11.68 -2.81 -3.77
C LEU A 30 13.17 -2.96 -3.42
N TYR A 31 13.49 -4.01 -2.69
CA TYR A 31 14.86 -4.42 -2.45
C TYR A 31 15.54 -4.88 -3.75
N PRO A 32 16.82 -4.54 -3.95
CA PRO A 32 17.60 -5.05 -5.07
C PRO A 32 17.84 -6.56 -4.92
N SER A 33 18.08 -7.25 -6.03
CA SER A 33 18.46 -8.66 -6.03
C SER A 33 19.66 -8.91 -5.12
N GLY A 34 19.59 -9.97 -4.30
CA GLY A 34 20.64 -10.32 -3.34
C GLY A 34 20.55 -9.59 -1.99
N HIS A 35 19.57 -8.70 -1.78
CA HIS A 35 19.38 -8.05 -0.49
C HIS A 35 19.24 -9.08 0.65
N PRO A 36 19.87 -8.87 1.83
CA PRO A 36 19.86 -9.85 2.91
C PRO A 36 18.47 -10.33 3.35
N ARG A 37 17.48 -9.43 3.39
CA ARG A 37 16.08 -9.80 3.70
C ARG A 37 15.48 -10.75 2.66
N LEU A 38 15.72 -10.52 1.36
CA LEU A 38 15.24 -11.40 0.30
C LEU A 38 15.86 -12.79 0.41
N VAL A 39 17.18 -12.85 0.60
CA VAL A 39 17.92 -14.12 0.73
C VAL A 39 17.41 -14.90 1.95
N ARG A 40 17.31 -14.23 3.10
CA ARG A 40 16.83 -14.86 4.34
C ARG A 40 15.41 -15.39 4.20
N GLU A 41 14.50 -14.58 3.66
CA GLU A 41 13.10 -14.99 3.50
C GLU A 41 12.97 -16.16 2.52
N LEU A 42 13.69 -16.11 1.40
CA LEU A 42 13.74 -17.21 0.43
C LEU A 42 14.25 -18.51 1.07
N THR A 43 15.32 -18.45 1.85
CA THR A 43 15.85 -19.60 2.62
C THR A 43 14.78 -20.14 3.58
N ARG A 44 14.18 -19.27 4.39
CA ARG A 44 13.14 -19.64 5.37
C ARG A 44 11.94 -20.33 4.72
N LEU A 45 11.51 -19.85 3.55
CA LEU A 45 10.39 -20.43 2.82
C LEU A 45 10.73 -21.77 2.20
N THR A 46 11.94 -21.90 1.67
CA THR A 46 12.46 -23.14 1.11
C THR A 46 12.52 -24.23 2.18
N GLU A 47 13.04 -23.91 3.37
CA GLU A 47 13.09 -24.82 4.51
C GLU A 47 11.70 -25.24 5.01
N LYS A 48 10.72 -24.34 4.97
CA LYS A 48 9.34 -24.64 5.39
C LYS A 48 8.53 -25.43 4.37
N LYS A 49 8.99 -25.55 3.12
CA LYS A 49 8.21 -26.16 2.04
C LYS A 49 8.07 -27.67 2.25
N LYS A 50 6.98 -28.07 2.88
CA LYS A 50 6.58 -29.47 2.95
C LYS A 50 6.06 -29.92 1.59
N PRO A 51 6.37 -31.15 1.14
CA PRO A 51 5.77 -31.68 -0.08
C PRO A 51 4.24 -31.68 0.08
N PRO A 52 3.49 -31.19 -0.93
CA PRO A 52 2.03 -31.20 -0.86
C PRO A 52 1.58 -32.66 -0.73
N LYS A 53 0.80 -32.95 0.32
CA LYS A 53 0.14 -34.25 0.41
C LYS A 53 -0.83 -34.37 -0.77
N PRO A 54 -0.83 -35.50 -1.51
CA PRO A 54 -1.83 -35.73 -2.54
C PRO A 54 -3.20 -35.62 -1.90
N LYS A 55 -4.02 -34.68 -2.40
CA LYS A 55 -5.41 -34.56 -1.96
C LYS A 55 -6.24 -35.50 -2.81
N GLU A 56 -6.80 -36.52 -2.19
CA GLU A 56 -7.85 -37.34 -2.79
C GLU A 56 -9.16 -36.53 -2.75
N GLY A 57 -9.71 -36.21 -3.92
CA GLY A 57 -10.93 -35.42 -4.01
C GLY A 57 -11.19 -34.88 -5.42
N PRO A 58 -12.39 -34.32 -5.66
CA PRO A 58 -12.69 -33.66 -6.93
C PRO A 58 -11.74 -32.47 -7.17
N PRO A 59 -11.51 -32.11 -8.45
CA PRO A 59 -10.67 -30.98 -8.79
C PRO A 59 -11.18 -29.71 -8.11
N PRO A 60 -10.30 -28.86 -7.58
CA PRO A 60 -10.70 -27.60 -6.97
C PRO A 60 -11.49 -26.71 -7.95
N ARG A 61 -12.53 -26.04 -7.46
CA ARG A 61 -13.38 -25.13 -8.25
C ARG A 61 -12.61 -24.07 -9.04
N TRP A 62 -11.46 -23.61 -8.52
CA TRP A 62 -10.64 -22.60 -9.20
C TRP A 62 -10.09 -23.09 -10.55
N MET A 63 -9.83 -24.41 -10.71
CA MET A 63 -9.33 -24.97 -11.97
C MET A 63 -10.34 -24.82 -13.09
N GLU A 64 -11.62 -25.02 -12.80
CA GLU A 64 -12.68 -24.82 -13.78
C GLU A 64 -12.80 -23.34 -14.18
N THR A 65 -12.70 -22.44 -13.20
CA THR A 65 -12.68 -20.99 -13.47
C THR A 65 -11.50 -20.59 -14.36
N HIS A 66 -10.31 -21.15 -14.12
CA HIS A 66 -9.13 -20.89 -14.93
C HIS A 66 -9.28 -21.46 -16.35
N LYS A 67 -9.79 -22.68 -16.50
CA LYS A 67 -10.10 -23.27 -17.82
C LYS A 67 -11.07 -22.42 -18.62
N GLN A 68 -12.14 -21.96 -17.98
CA GLN A 68 -13.13 -21.08 -18.60
C GLN A 68 -12.48 -19.76 -19.04
N LEU A 69 -11.70 -19.11 -18.17
CA LEU A 69 -11.01 -17.87 -18.50
C LEU A 69 -10.01 -18.05 -19.66
N ALA A 70 -9.27 -19.15 -19.67
CA ALA A 70 -8.34 -19.47 -20.75
C ALA A 70 -9.08 -19.62 -22.09
N ALA A 71 -10.18 -20.37 -22.10
CA ALA A 71 -11.02 -20.53 -23.29
C ALA A 71 -11.58 -19.20 -23.80
N THR A 72 -12.11 -18.34 -22.90
CA THR A 72 -12.65 -17.03 -23.28
C THR A 72 -11.59 -16.04 -23.76
N SER A 73 -10.35 -16.22 -23.30
CA SER A 73 -9.22 -15.34 -23.64
C SER A 73 -8.35 -15.90 -24.77
N ASN A 74 -8.76 -17.01 -25.41
CA ASN A 74 -8.00 -17.73 -26.43
C ASN A 74 -6.57 -18.12 -25.98
N ILE A 75 -6.42 -18.53 -24.72
CA ILE A 75 -5.18 -19.02 -24.12
C ILE A 75 -5.24 -20.55 -24.02
N ALA A 76 -4.15 -21.23 -24.40
CA ALA A 76 -4.05 -22.68 -24.27
C ALA A 76 -4.09 -23.13 -22.79
N TYR A 77 -4.78 -24.24 -22.50
CA TYR A 77 -4.86 -24.82 -21.16
C TYR A 77 -4.57 -26.34 -21.20
N PRO A 78 -3.66 -26.87 -20.35
CA PRO A 78 -2.86 -26.16 -19.34
C PRO A 78 -1.88 -25.17 -19.99
N MET A 79 -1.58 -24.07 -19.29
CA MET A 79 -0.66 -23.06 -19.79
C MET A 79 0.78 -23.55 -19.70
N ASP A 80 1.56 -23.27 -20.73
CA ASP A 80 3.01 -23.46 -20.70
C ASP A 80 3.65 -22.46 -19.75
N VAL A 81 4.53 -22.94 -18.88
CA VAL A 81 5.30 -22.07 -17.98
C VAL A 81 6.52 -21.51 -18.74
N PRO A 82 6.65 -20.18 -18.88
CA PRO A 82 7.85 -19.57 -19.46
C PRO A 82 9.14 -20.05 -18.80
N GLY A 83 10.21 -20.26 -19.60
CA GLY A 83 11.49 -20.78 -19.11
C GLY A 83 12.06 -19.98 -17.94
N PHE A 84 12.06 -18.65 -18.05
CA PHE A 84 12.56 -17.75 -17.00
C PHE A 84 11.80 -17.87 -15.67
N LEU A 85 10.51 -18.24 -15.68
CA LEU A 85 9.76 -18.50 -14.45
C LEU A 85 10.14 -19.85 -13.84
N ASN A 86 10.44 -20.86 -14.65
CA ASN A 86 10.94 -22.13 -14.14
C ASN A 86 12.28 -21.97 -13.41
N ASP A 87 13.11 -21.04 -13.87
CA ASP A 87 14.40 -20.73 -13.23
C ASP A 87 14.26 -19.87 -11.97
N SER A 88 13.12 -19.22 -11.74
CA SER A 88 12.90 -18.37 -10.57
C SER A 88 12.68 -19.20 -9.29
N PRO A 89 13.54 -19.06 -8.26
CA PRO A 89 13.36 -19.78 -7.00
C PRO A 89 12.08 -19.36 -6.28
N TRP A 90 11.64 -18.11 -6.44
CA TRP A 90 10.38 -17.62 -5.88
C TRP A 90 9.18 -18.29 -6.53
N PHE A 91 9.19 -18.41 -7.86
CA PHE A 91 8.10 -19.08 -8.58
C PHE A 91 7.96 -20.54 -8.14
N GLN A 92 9.09 -21.23 -7.90
CA GLN A 92 9.06 -22.61 -7.44
C GLN A 92 8.40 -22.80 -6.08
N LEU A 93 8.39 -21.79 -5.21
CA LEU A 93 7.74 -21.86 -3.90
C LEU A 93 6.21 -21.73 -3.95
N LEU A 94 5.66 -21.27 -5.06
CA LEU A 94 4.24 -21.01 -5.22
C LEU A 94 3.39 -22.28 -5.35
N GLN A 95 2.15 -22.18 -4.92
CA GLN A 95 1.13 -23.20 -5.17
C GLN A 95 0.70 -23.18 -6.64
N GLN A 96 0.15 -24.30 -7.14
CA GLN A 96 -0.26 -24.41 -8.54
C GLN A 96 -1.21 -23.28 -8.99
N ARG A 97 -2.20 -22.93 -8.16
CA ARG A 97 -3.14 -21.83 -8.46
C ARG A 97 -2.42 -20.49 -8.65
N GLU A 98 -1.43 -20.21 -7.80
CA GLU A 98 -0.65 -18.97 -7.81
C GLU A 98 0.28 -18.92 -9.02
N LYS A 99 0.91 -20.05 -9.37
CA LYS A 99 1.71 -20.21 -10.60
C LYS A 99 0.88 -19.91 -11.85
N GLU A 100 -0.34 -20.47 -11.92
CA GLU A 100 -1.25 -20.21 -13.04
C GLU A 100 -1.68 -18.75 -13.12
N ALA A 101 -1.90 -18.09 -11.99
CA ALA A 101 -2.23 -16.66 -11.98
C ALA A 101 -1.14 -15.80 -12.63
N ILE A 102 0.13 -16.13 -12.38
CA ILE A 102 1.27 -15.47 -13.03
C ILE A 102 1.32 -15.82 -14.52
N CYS A 103 1.09 -17.09 -14.90
CA CYS A 103 1.07 -17.49 -16.31
C CYS A 103 -0.03 -16.76 -17.10
N PHE A 104 -1.19 -16.50 -16.50
CA PHE A 104 -2.21 -15.64 -17.10
C PHE A 104 -1.72 -14.19 -17.27
N ALA A 105 -1.08 -13.61 -16.25
CA ALA A 105 -0.52 -12.27 -16.35
C ALA A 105 0.53 -12.17 -17.47
N GLU A 106 1.41 -13.17 -17.60
CA GLU A 106 2.38 -13.29 -18.70
C GLU A 106 1.70 -13.43 -20.06
N ALA A 107 0.67 -14.29 -20.15
CA ALA A 107 -0.08 -14.47 -21.40
C ALA A 107 -0.77 -13.16 -21.82
N PHE A 108 -1.39 -12.44 -20.88
CA PHE A 108 -1.99 -11.13 -21.15
C PHE A 108 -0.97 -10.05 -21.52
N ASN A 109 0.28 -10.20 -21.08
CA ASN A 109 1.36 -9.27 -21.40
C ASN A 109 1.92 -9.46 -22.82
N LYS A 110 1.81 -10.64 -23.43
CA LYS A 110 2.37 -10.93 -24.77
C LYS A 110 1.91 -9.95 -25.86
N ASP A 111 0.65 -9.54 -25.81
CA ASP A 111 0.02 -8.72 -26.84
C ASP A 111 -0.10 -7.23 -26.43
N ARG A 112 0.49 -6.84 -25.29
CA ARG A 112 0.41 -5.47 -24.78
C ARG A 112 1.64 -4.65 -25.14
N PRO A 113 1.50 -3.33 -25.38
CA PRO A 113 2.65 -2.44 -25.46
C PRO A 113 3.36 -2.36 -24.11
N ASP A 114 4.67 -2.06 -24.11
CA ASP A 114 5.53 -2.13 -22.92
C ASP A 114 4.97 -1.34 -21.72
N GLU A 115 4.45 -0.14 -21.96
CA GLU A 115 3.87 0.73 -20.93
C GLU A 115 2.62 0.11 -20.28
N GLN A 116 1.86 -0.72 -20.99
CA GLN A 116 0.62 -1.34 -20.50
C GLN A 116 0.83 -2.75 -19.93
N LEU A 117 2.07 -3.22 -19.89
CA LEU A 117 2.39 -4.49 -19.26
C LEU A 117 1.96 -4.46 -17.80
N ILE A 118 1.27 -5.53 -17.40
CA ILE A 118 0.99 -5.83 -16.00
C ILE A 118 2.34 -5.92 -15.29
N GLU A 119 2.50 -5.15 -14.22
CA GLU A 119 3.74 -5.05 -13.46
C GLU A 119 3.61 -5.65 -12.06
N PHE A 120 2.50 -5.35 -11.37
CA PHE A 120 2.19 -5.96 -10.08
C PHE A 120 0.84 -6.63 -10.10
N VAL A 121 0.75 -7.77 -9.43
CA VAL A 121 -0.44 -8.61 -9.46
C VAL A 121 -0.66 -9.34 -8.14
N ASP A 122 -1.88 -9.30 -7.58
CA ASP A 122 -2.21 -10.02 -6.35
C ASP A 122 -2.59 -11.49 -6.63
N ILE A 123 -1.60 -12.37 -6.51
CA ILE A 123 -1.76 -13.81 -6.76
C ILE A 123 -2.44 -14.56 -5.61
N SER A 124 -2.82 -13.87 -4.53
CA SER A 124 -3.62 -14.46 -3.46
C SER A 124 -5.08 -14.72 -3.89
N GLN A 125 -5.58 -14.00 -4.91
CA GLN A 125 -6.95 -14.10 -5.41
C GLN A 125 -7.10 -15.10 -6.56
N THR A 126 -8.35 -15.41 -6.94
CA THR A 126 -8.62 -16.12 -8.21
C THR A 126 -8.33 -15.19 -9.39
N VAL A 127 -7.89 -15.73 -10.52
CA VAL A 127 -7.53 -14.96 -11.72
C VAL A 127 -8.59 -13.98 -12.21
N THR A 128 -9.87 -14.29 -11.99
CA THR A 128 -11.00 -13.41 -12.35
C THR A 128 -11.18 -12.20 -11.42
N ARG A 129 -10.51 -12.20 -10.26
CA ARG A 129 -10.57 -11.16 -9.22
C ARG A 129 -9.19 -10.61 -8.87
N MET A 130 -8.21 -10.97 -9.67
CA MET A 130 -6.82 -10.66 -9.43
C MET A 130 -6.58 -9.17 -9.69
N ALA A 131 -6.45 -8.41 -8.61
CA ALA A 131 -6.09 -7.00 -8.70
C ALA A 131 -4.69 -6.89 -9.33
N HIS A 132 -4.54 -5.96 -10.26
CA HIS A 132 -3.28 -5.73 -10.95
C HIS A 132 -3.08 -4.25 -11.26
N SER A 133 -1.83 -3.90 -11.54
CA SER A 133 -1.41 -2.57 -11.98
C SER A 133 -0.47 -2.71 -13.18
N THR A 134 -0.38 -1.66 -13.99
CA THR A 134 0.50 -1.63 -15.17
C THR A 134 1.73 -0.77 -14.93
N ARG A 135 2.76 -0.93 -15.77
CA ARG A 135 3.96 -0.09 -15.73
C ARG A 135 3.66 1.40 -15.89
N ASP A 136 2.68 1.76 -16.71
CA ASP A 136 2.25 3.14 -16.91
C ASP A 136 1.54 3.73 -15.69
N SER A 137 0.78 2.91 -14.95
CA SER A 137 0.05 3.41 -13.79
C SER A 137 0.95 3.90 -12.65
N LYS A 138 2.22 3.45 -12.61
CA LYS A 138 3.21 3.79 -11.55
C LYS A 138 2.67 3.59 -10.12
N VAL A 139 1.74 2.66 -9.95
CA VAL A 139 1.15 2.28 -8.66
C VAL A 139 1.20 0.76 -8.50
N ILE A 140 0.94 0.29 -7.29
CA ILE A 140 0.68 -1.12 -7.01
C ILE A 140 -0.82 -1.31 -6.72
N PRO A 141 -1.35 -2.55 -6.80
CA PRO A 141 -2.66 -2.85 -6.25
C PRO A 141 -2.72 -2.51 -4.76
N THR A 142 -3.93 -2.29 -4.25
CA THR A 142 -4.15 -2.10 -2.81
C THR A 142 -3.49 -3.24 -2.03
N VAL A 143 -2.60 -2.90 -1.11
CA VAL A 143 -2.02 -3.87 -0.16
C VAL A 143 -3.12 -4.28 0.80
N LEU A 144 -3.52 -5.55 0.75
CA LEU A 144 -4.47 -6.14 1.71
C LEU A 144 -3.73 -6.99 2.73
N PRO A 145 -4.31 -7.24 3.92
CA PRO A 145 -3.76 -8.21 4.86
C PRO A 145 -3.62 -9.58 4.18
N SER A 146 -2.49 -10.23 4.41
CA SER A 146 -2.14 -11.52 3.78
C SER A 146 -2.13 -11.52 2.24
N ALA A 147 -2.12 -10.36 1.59
CA ALA A 147 -1.97 -10.27 0.15
C ALA A 147 -0.64 -10.89 -0.29
N LYS A 148 -0.62 -11.44 -1.51
CA LYS A 148 0.61 -11.94 -2.12
C LYS A 148 0.78 -11.21 -3.44
N LEU A 149 1.48 -10.08 -3.41
CA LEU A 149 1.75 -9.28 -4.60
C LEU A 149 2.96 -9.85 -5.33
N TRP A 150 2.83 -10.15 -6.61
CA TRP A 150 3.91 -10.58 -7.49
C TRP A 150 4.36 -9.41 -8.36
N CYS A 151 5.68 -9.20 -8.43
CA CYS A 151 6.31 -8.23 -9.32
C CYS A 151 6.80 -8.96 -10.57
N MET A 152 6.23 -8.59 -11.72
CA MET A 152 6.47 -9.24 -13.00
C MET A 152 7.91 -9.03 -13.46
N SER A 153 8.45 -7.81 -13.36
CA SER A 153 9.82 -7.51 -13.79
C SER A 153 10.91 -8.19 -12.95
N GLN A 154 10.67 -8.38 -11.64
CA GLN A 154 11.64 -9.01 -10.73
C GLN A 154 11.41 -10.52 -10.56
N HIS A 155 10.36 -11.09 -11.17
CA HIS A 155 10.00 -12.51 -11.09
C HIS A 155 9.98 -13.07 -9.67
N ARG A 156 9.45 -12.27 -8.73
CA ARG A 156 9.30 -12.62 -7.31
C ARG A 156 8.09 -11.94 -6.70
N TRP A 157 7.66 -12.40 -5.54
CA TRP A 157 6.70 -11.64 -4.77
C TRP A 157 7.36 -10.55 -3.92
N VAL A 158 6.55 -9.54 -3.64
CA VAL A 158 6.86 -8.40 -2.78
C VAL A 158 6.82 -8.87 -1.33
N LEU A 159 7.85 -8.54 -0.56
CA LEU A 159 7.95 -8.86 0.85
C LEU A 159 7.05 -7.97 1.71
N GLY A 160 6.68 -8.41 2.91
CA GLY A 160 5.89 -7.60 3.84
C GLY A 160 6.56 -6.29 4.22
N SER A 161 7.89 -6.32 4.38
CA SER A 161 8.69 -5.11 4.59
C SER A 161 8.66 -4.14 3.41
N GLU A 162 8.62 -4.63 2.17
CA GLU A 162 8.44 -3.79 0.98
C GLU A 162 7.00 -3.25 0.87
N MET A 163 6.01 -4.06 1.28
CA MET A 163 4.62 -3.61 1.39
C MET A 163 4.46 -2.46 2.39
N LEU A 164 5.18 -2.47 3.52
CA LEU A 164 5.22 -1.32 4.43
C LEU A 164 5.82 -0.08 3.78
N ARG A 165 6.87 -0.24 2.97
CA ARG A 165 7.45 0.88 2.21
C ARG A 165 6.47 1.50 1.23
N PHE A 166 5.62 0.69 0.59
CA PHE A 166 4.51 1.20 -0.22
C PHE A 166 3.48 1.99 0.60
N GLN A 167 3.34 1.71 1.90
CA GLN A 167 2.54 2.53 2.82
C GLN A 167 3.30 3.76 3.35
N GLY A 168 4.54 4.00 2.91
CA GLY A 168 5.37 5.11 3.39
C GLY A 168 6.01 4.85 4.76
N LEU A 169 6.20 3.59 5.15
CA LEU A 169 6.82 3.17 6.40
C LEU A 169 8.09 2.35 6.12
N HIS A 170 9.25 2.78 6.60
CA HIS A 170 10.49 2.01 6.46
C HIS A 170 10.70 1.08 7.65
N VAL A 171 10.92 -0.21 7.38
CA VAL A 171 11.11 -1.19 8.45
C VAL A 171 12.37 -0.92 9.25
N GLU A 172 13.38 -0.34 8.61
CA GLU A 172 14.65 0.05 9.22
C GLU A 172 14.51 1.15 10.28
N GLU A 173 13.40 1.88 10.29
CA GLU A 173 13.13 2.95 11.27
C GLU A 173 12.51 2.41 12.57
N PHE A 174 12.04 1.15 12.57
CA PHE A 174 11.53 0.55 13.79
C PHE A 174 12.69 0.07 14.67
N ASP A 175 12.81 0.65 15.85
CA ASP A 175 13.76 0.22 16.88
C ASP A 175 13.25 -1.07 17.55
N THR A 176 13.27 -2.18 16.79
CA THR A 176 12.90 -3.49 17.30
C THR A 176 14.14 -4.35 17.49
N ALA A 177 14.43 -4.69 18.74
CA ALA A 177 15.45 -5.69 19.09
C ALA A 177 15.15 -7.08 18.48
N VAL A 178 13.93 -7.29 17.98
CA VAL A 178 13.47 -8.52 17.35
C VAL A 178 13.18 -8.24 15.87
N GLU A 179 13.72 -9.08 15.00
CA GLU A 179 13.38 -9.04 13.58
C GLU A 179 11.99 -9.64 13.35
N GLU A 180 11.07 -8.80 12.88
CA GLU A 180 9.70 -9.22 12.59
C GLU A 180 9.61 -10.07 11.32
N SER A 181 8.71 -11.05 11.34
CA SER A 181 8.50 -11.94 10.18
C SER A 181 7.83 -11.20 9.02
N GLU A 182 8.19 -11.55 7.77
CA GLU A 182 7.60 -10.92 6.58
C GLU A 182 6.08 -11.16 6.47
N SER A 183 5.56 -12.23 7.09
CA SER A 183 4.11 -12.46 7.20
C SER A 183 3.44 -11.41 8.08
N LEU A 184 4.00 -11.15 9.27
CA LEU A 184 3.49 -10.12 10.17
C LEU A 184 3.59 -8.73 9.55
N LEU A 185 4.71 -8.42 8.91
CA LEU A 185 4.91 -7.13 8.24
C LEU A 185 3.92 -6.93 7.07
N SER A 186 3.59 -7.99 6.34
CA SER A 186 2.57 -7.95 5.28
C SER A 186 1.18 -7.69 5.86
N ASP A 187 0.81 -8.36 6.95
CA ASP A 187 -0.47 -8.11 7.63
C ASP A 187 -0.55 -6.70 8.23
N LEU A 188 0.55 -6.17 8.78
CA LEU A 188 0.65 -4.78 9.22
C LEU A 188 0.48 -3.81 8.05
N ALA A 189 1.17 -4.04 6.93
CA ALA A 189 1.06 -3.20 5.74
C ALA A 189 -0.36 -3.15 5.15
N GLY A 190 -1.07 -4.28 5.19
CA GLY A 190 -2.44 -4.36 4.70
C GLY A 190 -3.48 -3.70 5.60
N ASN A 191 -3.20 -3.56 6.90
CA ASN A 191 -4.07 -2.88 7.86
C ASN A 191 -3.68 -1.41 8.10
N ALA A 192 -2.47 -1.02 7.72
CA ALA A 192 -1.97 0.34 7.89
C ALA A 192 -2.69 1.31 6.94
N PHE A 193 -2.91 2.53 7.42
CA PHE A 193 -3.17 3.65 6.52
C PHE A 193 -1.85 4.12 5.92
N SER A 194 -1.88 4.54 4.65
CA SER A 194 -0.73 5.15 3.99
C SER A 194 -0.26 6.38 4.78
N ALA A 195 1.00 6.39 5.21
CA ALA A 195 1.59 7.44 6.02
C ALA A 195 1.45 8.84 5.36
N PRO A 196 1.71 9.01 4.04
CA PRO A 196 1.44 10.27 3.34
C PRO A 196 0.00 10.79 3.51
N CYS A 197 -1.00 9.90 3.47
CA CYS A 197 -2.41 10.28 3.64
C CYS A 197 -2.68 10.76 5.08
N ILE A 198 -2.13 10.06 6.08
CA ILE A 198 -2.26 10.45 7.49
C ILE A 198 -1.53 11.77 7.75
N SER A 199 -0.32 11.96 7.22
CA SER A 199 0.42 13.23 7.33
C SER A 199 -0.36 14.38 6.72
N ALA A 200 -0.94 14.20 5.52
CA ALA A 200 -1.78 15.22 4.89
C ALA A 200 -3.01 15.58 5.75
N ALA A 201 -3.67 14.58 6.34
CA ALA A 201 -4.81 14.81 7.22
C ALA A 201 -4.41 15.58 8.50
N ILE A 202 -3.30 15.21 9.14
CA ILE A 202 -2.77 15.92 10.32
C ILE A 202 -2.42 17.37 9.96
N LEU A 203 -1.74 17.60 8.83
CA LEU A 203 -1.37 18.94 8.39
C LEU A 203 -2.60 19.79 8.05
N ALA A 204 -3.65 19.20 7.48
CA ALA A 204 -4.92 19.87 7.26
C ALA A 204 -5.58 20.28 8.59
N VAL A 205 -5.57 19.40 9.59
CA VAL A 205 -6.10 19.71 10.94
C VAL A 205 -5.28 20.82 11.58
N LEU A 206 -3.95 20.71 11.62
CA LEU A 206 -3.08 21.73 12.20
C LEU A 206 -3.22 23.09 11.49
N GLY A 207 -3.32 23.09 10.16
CA GLY A 207 -3.56 24.31 9.39
C GLY A 207 -4.95 24.92 9.58
N SER A 208 -5.93 24.12 10.03
CA SER A 208 -7.27 24.62 10.37
C SER A 208 -7.36 25.23 11.76
N VAL A 209 -6.40 24.92 12.65
CA VAL A 209 -6.32 25.53 13.98
C VAL A 209 -5.96 26.99 13.79
N ARG A 210 -6.93 27.87 14.05
CA ARG A 210 -6.65 29.28 14.20
C ARG A 210 -6.04 29.49 15.58
N TYR A 211 -4.81 29.98 15.61
CA TYR A 211 -4.31 30.60 16.83
C TYR A 211 -5.14 31.84 17.07
N ALA A 212 -5.67 31.99 18.29
CA ALA A 212 -6.26 33.25 18.72
C ALA A 212 -5.25 34.35 18.40
N SER A 213 -5.66 35.33 17.58
CA SER A 213 -4.84 36.52 17.39
C SER A 213 -4.77 37.26 18.73
N ASP A 214 -3.72 38.04 18.97
CA ASP A 214 -3.61 38.88 20.18
C ASP A 214 -4.87 39.77 20.39
N SER A 215 -5.67 40.03 19.34
CA SER A 215 -6.97 40.71 19.43
C SER A 215 -8.08 39.90 20.09
N GLU A 216 -8.07 38.56 19.97
CA GLU A 216 -9.05 37.69 20.66
C GLU A 216 -8.71 37.60 22.16
N ASP A 217 -7.43 37.69 22.53
CA ASP A 217 -7.02 37.85 23.93
C ASP A 217 -7.43 39.23 24.48
N GLU A 218 -7.35 40.30 23.69
CA GLU A 218 -7.88 41.62 24.05
C GLU A 218 -9.42 41.62 24.20
N GLU A 219 -10.15 40.94 23.31
CA GLU A 219 -11.61 40.79 23.42
C GLU A 219 -11.97 39.93 24.66
N MET A 220 -11.24 38.85 24.92
CA MET A 220 -11.47 38.01 26.10
C MET A 220 -11.17 38.77 27.40
N LEU A 221 -10.13 39.62 27.43
CA LEU A 221 -9.81 40.53 28.53
C LEU A 221 -10.89 41.60 28.73
N THR A 222 -11.44 42.15 27.64
CA THR A 222 -12.51 43.15 27.68
C THR A 222 -13.81 42.55 28.22
N ILE A 223 -14.18 41.36 27.76
CA ILE A 223 -15.35 40.61 28.24
C ILE A 223 -15.19 40.25 29.72
N ASN A 224 -14.02 39.75 30.14
CA ASN A 224 -13.74 39.42 31.53
C ASN A 224 -13.79 40.67 32.44
N SER A 225 -13.34 41.82 31.93
CA SER A 225 -13.42 43.10 32.64
C SER A 225 -14.88 43.58 32.79
N ALA A 226 -15.72 43.40 31.77
CA ALA A 226 -17.15 43.70 31.84
C ALA A 226 -17.87 42.82 32.86
N PHE A 227 -17.57 41.52 32.91
CA PHE A 227 -18.14 40.61 33.91
C PHE A 227 -17.71 40.96 35.35
N LYS A 228 -16.45 41.37 35.55
CA LYS A 228 -15.99 41.87 36.86
C LYS A 228 -16.71 43.15 37.29
N ALA A 229 -16.96 44.08 36.37
CA ALA A 229 -17.69 45.30 36.67
C ALA A 229 -19.15 45.02 37.08
N VAL A 230 -19.83 44.09 36.39
CA VAL A 230 -21.19 43.65 36.76
C VAL A 230 -21.20 42.95 38.12
N GLY A 231 -20.19 42.10 38.41
CA GLY A 231 -20.06 41.44 39.71
C GLY A 231 -19.79 42.41 40.88
N LEU A 232 -19.13 43.55 40.64
CA LEU A 232 -18.92 44.59 41.65
C LEU A 232 -20.19 45.40 41.91
N LEU A 233 -20.97 45.73 40.87
CA LEU A 233 -22.24 46.43 41.01
C LEU A 233 -23.25 45.62 41.84
N ASN A 234 -23.29 44.30 41.66
CA ASN A 234 -24.14 43.42 42.48
C ASN A 234 -23.71 43.37 43.96
N ARG A 235 -22.44 43.64 44.30
CA ARG A 235 -21.97 43.70 45.68
C ARG A 235 -22.16 45.05 46.36
N MET A 236 -22.50 46.09 45.60
CA MET A 236 -22.82 47.43 46.13
C MET A 236 -24.34 47.65 46.29
N ALA A 237 -25.15 46.71 45.80
CA ALA A 237 -26.60 46.72 45.93
C ALA A 237 -27.12 45.96 47.17
N ASP A 238 -26.21 45.36 47.93
CA ASP A 238 -26.41 44.81 49.29
C ASP A 238 -25.80 45.78 50.33
#